data_AF-A0A9E4I4A1-F1
#
_entry.id   AF-A0A9E4I4A1-F1
#
_cell.length_a   1.000
_cell.length_b   1.000
_cell.length_c   1.000
_cell.angle_alpha   90.00
_cell.angle_beta   90.00
_cell.angle_gamma   90.00
#
_symmetry.space_group_name_H-M   'P 1'
#
loop_
_entity.id
_entity.type
_entity.pdbx_description
1 polymer ?
#
loop_
_entity_poly.entity_id
_entity_poly.type
_entity_poly.pdbx_seq_one_letter_code
_entity_poly.pdbx_strand_id
1 'polypeptide(L)'
;MENEPTGARPAAPVRRSAEEWQEILCDFEASGETAKSYCATRGLSRKTLSKWRSQLNNTASAPAFVAVHPPEPSPTGWDIELELGNGLVLWLKQR
;
A
#
# COMPACT_ATOMS: atom_id res chain seq x y z
N MET A 1 -21.65 -50.10 -9.62
CA MET A 1 -21.21 -49.28 -8.47
C MET A 1 -19.82 -49.82 -8.19
N GLU A 2 -18.75 -49.24 -8.71
CA GLU A 2 -18.18 -47.97 -8.25
C GLU A 2 -17.66 -47.14 -9.44
N ASN A 3 -18.03 -45.86 -9.47
CA ASN A 3 -17.36 -44.84 -10.28
C ASN A 3 -16.31 -44.19 -9.38
N GLU A 4 -15.08 -44.01 -9.86
CA GLU A 4 -14.24 -42.82 -9.63
C GLU A 4 -12.85 -43.01 -10.26
N PRO A 5 -12.51 -42.21 -11.26
CA PRO A 5 -11.16 -41.72 -11.35
C PRO A 5 -11.18 -40.21 -11.59
N THR A 6 -11.39 -39.41 -10.54
CA THR A 6 -11.15 -37.96 -10.65
C THR A 6 -9.73 -37.64 -10.19
N GLY A 7 -8.76 -38.04 -11.00
CA GLY A 7 -7.44 -37.44 -10.98
C GLY A 7 -7.56 -36.00 -11.47
N ALA A 8 -7.77 -35.08 -10.53
CA ALA A 8 -7.85 -33.65 -10.80
C ALA A 8 -6.54 -33.18 -11.45
N ARG A 9 -6.58 -33.06 -12.78
CA ARG A 9 -5.49 -32.55 -13.60
C ARG A 9 -5.19 -31.12 -13.14
N PRO A 10 -3.93 -30.74 -12.88
CA PRO A 10 -3.62 -29.40 -12.42
C PRO A 10 -4.14 -28.40 -13.46
N ALA A 11 -5.03 -27.50 -13.03
CA ALA A 11 -5.59 -26.47 -13.87
C ALA A 11 -4.45 -25.69 -14.53
N ALA A 12 -4.56 -25.46 -15.84
CA ALA A 12 -3.55 -24.73 -16.60
C ALA A 12 -3.25 -23.39 -15.91
N PRO A 13 -1.99 -22.93 -15.92
CA PRO A 13 -1.62 -21.69 -15.26
C PRO A 13 -2.44 -20.55 -15.88
N VAL A 14 -3.33 -19.96 -15.08
CA VAL A 14 -4.10 -18.78 -15.47
C VAL A 14 -3.08 -17.69 -15.79
N ARG A 15 -2.96 -17.38 -17.09
CA ARG A 15 -2.12 -16.28 -17.56
C ARG A 15 -2.83 -14.99 -17.20
N ARG A 16 -2.43 -14.41 -16.07
CA ARG A 16 -2.88 -13.07 -15.67
C ARG A 16 -1.93 -12.02 -16.24
N SER A 17 -2.49 -10.95 -16.81
CA SER A 17 -1.72 -9.80 -17.31
C SER A 17 -1.12 -9.01 -16.14
N ALA A 18 -0.21 -8.08 -16.46
CA ALA A 18 0.37 -7.19 -15.45
C ALA A 18 -0.70 -6.28 -14.82
N GLU A 19 -1.71 -5.85 -15.59
CA GLU A 19 -2.82 -5.04 -15.04
C GLU A 19 -3.64 -5.84 -14.02
N GLU A 20 -3.97 -7.10 -14.31
CA GLU A 20 -4.69 -7.97 -13.37
C GLU A 20 -3.89 -8.19 -12.06
N TRP A 21 -2.56 -8.28 -12.14
CA TRP A 21 -1.74 -8.39 -10.93
C TRP A 21 -1.81 -7.13 -10.09
N GLN A 22 -1.82 -5.97 -10.73
CA GLN A 22 -1.88 -4.67 -10.07
C GLN A 22 -3.25 -4.47 -9.40
N GLU A 23 -4.34 -4.80 -10.07
CA GLU A 23 -5.69 -4.76 -9.47
C GLU A 23 -5.79 -5.64 -8.23
N ILE A 24 -5.28 -6.88 -8.29
CA ILE A 24 -5.29 -7.79 -7.14
C ILE A 24 -4.44 -7.25 -5.98
N LEU A 25 -3.31 -6.62 -6.27
CA LEU A 25 -2.45 -6.03 -5.24
C LEU A 25 -3.07 -4.77 -4.62
N CYS A 26 -3.74 -3.93 -5.41
CA CYS A 26 -4.50 -2.80 -4.91
C CYS A 26 -5.67 -3.25 -4.03
N ASP A 27 -6.42 -4.28 -4.44
CA ASP A 27 -7.46 -4.92 -3.62
C ASP A 27 -6.92 -5.44 -2.30
N PHE A 28 -5.73 -6.08 -2.33
CA PHE A 28 -5.07 -6.59 -1.14
C PHE A 28 -4.64 -5.46 -0.18
N GLU A 29 -4.09 -4.37 -0.71
CA GLU A 29 -3.72 -3.20 0.10
C GLU A 29 -4.94 -2.50 0.69
N ALA A 30 -6.04 -2.42 -0.07
CA ALA A 30 -7.31 -1.85 0.38
C ALA A 30 -8.01 -2.72 1.44
N SER A 31 -7.86 -4.04 1.39
CA SER A 31 -8.50 -4.93 2.37
C SER A 31 -7.84 -4.89 3.75
N GLY A 32 -6.59 -4.45 3.85
CA GLY A 32 -5.83 -4.41 5.11
C GLY A 32 -5.58 -5.80 5.72
N GLU A 33 -5.86 -6.88 4.98
CA GLU A 33 -5.69 -8.24 5.46
C GLU A 33 -4.23 -8.68 5.39
N THR A 34 -3.89 -9.73 6.13
CA THR A 34 -2.59 -10.38 5.95
C THR A 34 -2.55 -11.15 4.63
N ALA A 35 -1.38 -11.20 3.99
CA ALA A 35 -1.20 -11.94 2.74
C ALA A 35 -1.62 -13.43 2.85
N LYS A 36 -1.58 -14.02 4.05
CA LYS A 36 -2.04 -15.39 4.28
C LYS A 36 -3.57 -15.50 4.15
N SER A 37 -4.33 -14.60 4.78
CA SER A 37 -5.80 -14.57 4.71
C SER A 37 -6.25 -14.37 3.27
N TYR A 38 -5.72 -13.31 2.65
CA TYR A 38 -6.08 -12.93 1.29
C TYR A 38 -5.78 -14.03 0.25
N CYS A 39 -4.61 -14.68 0.37
CA CYS A 39 -4.26 -15.82 -0.48
C CYS A 39 -5.18 -17.03 -0.28
N ALA A 40 -5.59 -17.32 0.96
CA ALA A 40 -6.48 -18.43 1.24
C ALA A 40 -7.88 -18.21 0.63
N THR A 41 -8.43 -17.00 0.77
CA THR A 41 -9.75 -16.64 0.24
C THR A 41 -9.81 -16.68 -1.29
N ARG A 42 -8.71 -16.31 -1.97
CA ARG A 42 -8.65 -16.25 -3.44
C ARG A 42 -8.02 -17.48 -4.10
N GLY A 43 -7.65 -18.50 -3.33
CA GLY A 43 -6.96 -19.70 -3.84
C GLY A 43 -5.60 -19.39 -4.47
N LEU A 44 -4.94 -18.32 -4.01
CA LEU A 44 -3.63 -17.89 -4.49
C LEU A 44 -2.52 -18.42 -3.57
N SER A 45 -1.33 -18.66 -4.13
CA SER A 45 -0.16 -18.94 -3.30
C SER A 45 0.54 -17.64 -2.90
N ARG A 46 1.09 -17.60 -1.67
CA ARG A 46 1.91 -16.47 -1.20
C ARG A 46 3.11 -16.19 -2.13
N LYS A 47 3.70 -17.26 -2.69
CA LYS A 47 4.80 -17.15 -3.65
C LYS A 47 4.37 -16.42 -4.93
N THR A 48 3.16 -16.68 -5.41
CA THR A 48 2.59 -16.01 -6.58
C THR A 48 2.42 -14.52 -6.32
N LEU A 49 1.82 -14.15 -5.18
CA LEU A 49 1.62 -12.75 -4.80
C LEU A 49 2.95 -11.99 -4.67
N SER A 50 3.95 -12.59 -4.01
CA SER A 50 5.29 -12.01 -3.89
C SER A 50 5.99 -11.85 -5.24
N LYS A 51 5.82 -12.83 -6.14
CA LYS A 51 6.39 -12.79 -7.49
C LYS A 51 5.77 -11.68 -8.34
N TRP A 52 4.47 -11.43 -8.21
CA TRP A 52 3.80 -10.31 -8.89
C TRP A 52 4.31 -8.97 -8.39
N ARG A 53 4.42 -8.80 -7.07
CA ARG A 53 4.96 -7.58 -6.46
C ARG A 53 6.39 -7.29 -6.94
N SER A 54 7.23 -8.32 -6.98
CA SER A 54 8.61 -8.18 -7.48
C SER A 54 8.67 -7.85 -8.97
N GLN A 55 7.80 -8.42 -9.80
CA GLN A 55 7.78 -8.13 -11.24
C GLN A 55 7.30 -6.71 -11.52
N LEU A 56 6.26 -6.25 -10.81
CA LEU A 56 5.77 -4.87 -10.93
C LEU A 56 6.80 -3.85 -10.44
N ASN A 57 7.52 -4.15 -9.35
CA ASN A 57 8.63 -3.31 -8.88
C ASN A 57 9.85 -3.31 -9.82
N ASN A 58 10.03 -4.33 -10.65
CA ASN A 58 11.11 -4.36 -11.64
C ASN A 58 10.75 -3.58 -12.91
N THR A 59 9.46 -3.49 -13.25
CA THR A 59 8.96 -2.61 -14.32
C THR A 59 8.85 -1.15 -13.88
N ALA A 60 8.59 -0.90 -12.60
CA ALA A 60 8.77 0.43 -12.03
C ALA A 60 10.27 0.71 -11.98
N SER A 61 10.69 1.77 -12.65
CA SER A 61 12.09 2.23 -12.74
C SER A 61 12.88 1.97 -11.43
N ALA A 62 14.14 1.51 -11.59
CA ALA A 62 15.11 1.18 -10.54
C ALA A 62 14.97 2.02 -9.26
N PRO A 63 15.24 1.46 -8.06
CA PRO A 63 14.96 2.11 -6.79
C PRO A 63 15.50 3.54 -6.77
N ALA A 64 14.61 4.51 -6.96
CA ALA A 64 14.93 5.91 -6.82
C ALA A 64 15.15 6.13 -5.32
N PHE A 65 16.38 6.47 -4.94
CA PHE A 65 16.64 6.93 -3.59
C PHE A 65 15.73 8.14 -3.32
N VAL A 66 14.75 7.95 -2.44
CA VAL A 66 13.89 9.04 -1.98
C VAL A 66 14.69 9.80 -0.93
N ALA A 67 14.99 11.06 -1.21
CA ALA A 67 15.60 11.94 -0.23
C ALA A 67 14.62 12.13 0.93
N VAL A 68 14.95 11.58 2.10
CA VAL A 68 14.23 11.86 3.34
C VAL A 68 14.84 13.12 3.93
N HIS A 69 14.06 14.19 3.98
CA HIS A 69 14.46 15.39 4.70
C HIS A 69 14.40 15.11 6.21
N PRO A 70 15.39 15.54 7.00
CA PRO A 70 15.27 15.51 8.45
C PRO A 70 14.01 16.28 8.86
N PRO A 71 13.29 15.86 9.92
CA PRO A 71 12.16 16.64 10.42
C PRO A 71 12.69 18.03 10.75
N GLU A 72 12.19 19.04 10.02
CA GLU A 72 12.47 20.44 10.32
C GLU A 72 12.23 20.67 11.81
N PRO A 73 13.13 21.35 12.54
CA PRO A 73 12.91 21.64 13.94
C PRO A 73 11.59 22.41 14.06
N SER A 74 10.56 21.73 14.59
CA SER A 74 9.28 22.35 14.87
C SER A 74 9.54 23.54 15.80
N PRO A 75 9.06 24.75 15.49
CA PRO A 75 9.24 25.89 16.38
C PRO A 75 8.69 25.54 17.75
N THR A 76 9.57 25.48 18.76
CA THR A 76 9.19 25.44 20.17
C THR A 76 8.62 26.80 20.53
N GLY A 77 7.36 27.00 20.20
CA GLY A 77 6.64 28.23 20.44
C GLY A 77 5.53 28.40 19.42
N TRP A 78 4.31 28.60 19.91
CA TRP A 78 3.23 29.09 19.06
C TRP A 78 3.23 30.63 19.09
N ASP A 79 2.96 31.21 17.92
CA ASP A 79 2.61 32.61 17.77
C ASP A 79 1.10 32.68 17.51
N ILE A 80 0.35 33.43 18.32
CA ILE A 80 -1.08 33.73 18.08
C ILE A 80 -1.22 35.22 17.79
N GLU A 81 -1.80 35.53 16.64
CA GLU A 81 -2.26 36.86 16.26
C GLU A 81 -3.78 36.93 16.45
N LEU A 82 -4.25 37.95 17.18
CA LEU A 82 -5.65 38.17 17.47
C LEU A 82 -6.04 39.61 17.17
N GLU A 83 -6.96 39.81 16.23
CA GLU A 83 -7.57 41.12 15.98
C GLU A 83 -8.69 41.38 16.99
N LEU A 84 -8.56 42.44 17.79
CA LEU A 84 -9.53 42.83 18.82
C LEU A 84 -10.58 43.83 18.29
N GLY A 85 -10.51 44.17 17.00
CA GLY A 85 -11.28 45.24 16.37
C GLY A 85 -10.62 46.61 16.53
N ASN A 86 -11.14 47.63 15.84
CA ASN A 86 -10.61 49.01 15.87
C ASN A 86 -9.12 49.13 15.46
N GLY A 87 -8.62 48.18 14.67
CA GLY A 87 -7.21 48.13 14.25
C GLY A 87 -6.25 47.67 15.35
N LEU A 88 -6.75 47.19 16.49
CA LEU A 88 -5.92 46.61 17.54
C LEU A 88 -5.62 45.15 17.23
N VAL A 89 -4.33 44.83 17.21
CA VAL A 89 -3.83 43.48 16.97
C VAL A 89 -2.95 43.07 18.15
N LEU A 90 -3.25 41.92 18.73
CA LEU A 90 -2.49 41.31 19.81
C LEU A 90 -1.65 40.15 19.28
N TRP A 91 -0.36 40.17 19.58
CA TRP A 91 0.59 39.10 19.27
C TRP A 91 1.05 38.42 20.55
N LEU A 92 0.83 37.11 20.65
CA LEU A 92 1.24 36.26 21.77
C LEU A 92 2.30 35.29 21.28
N LYS A 93 3.41 35.14 22.02
CA LYS A 93 4.49 34.20 21.72
C LYS A 93 4.76 33.30 22.91
N GLN A 94 4.79 31.99 22.72
CA GLN A 94 5.30 31.05 23.72
C GLN A 94 6.81 30.86 23.53
N ARG A 95 7.62 31.07 24.59
CA ARG A 95 9.03 30.68 24.65
C ARG A 95 9.20 29.30 25.24
#